data_AF-A0A645B8J2-F1
#
_entry.id   AF-A0A645B8J2-F1
#
_cell.length_a   1.000
_cell.length_b   1.000
_cell.length_c   1.000
_cell.angle_alpha   90.00
_cell.angle_beta   90.00
_cell.angle_gamma   90.00
#
_symmetry.space_group_name_H-M   'P 1'
#
loop_
_entity.id
_entity.type
_entity.pdbx_description
1 polymer ?
#
loop_
_entity_poly.entity_id
_entity_poly.type
_entity_poly.pdbx_seq_one_letter_code
_entity_poly.pdbx_strand_id
1 'polypeptide(L)'
;MFLVIISFVIFDITSLIDMFNYFKAMFNFNNILIDKTFYYYLIPNTLLLVFAIIASTPFIKTLLNKFKSLRFIILISGLILSTAFLIDSSFNPFLYFRF
;
A
#
# COMPACT_ATOMS: atom_id res chain seq x y z
N MET A 1 -6.32 -0.11 -10.29
CA MET A 1 -5.83 -1.46 -9.94
C MET A 1 -6.94 -2.51 -10.02
N PHE A 2 -8.11 -2.27 -9.43
CA PHE A 2 -9.23 -3.21 -9.46
C PHE A 2 -9.61 -3.74 -10.87
N LEU A 3 -9.83 -2.84 -11.84
CA LEU A 3 -10.13 -3.24 -13.22
C LEU A 3 -8.99 -4.05 -13.87
N VAL A 4 -7.74 -3.75 -13.53
CA VAL A 4 -6.57 -4.46 -14.03
C VAL A 4 -6.56 -5.90 -13.51
N ILE A 5 -6.91 -6.11 -12.24
CA ILE A 5 -7.01 -7.44 -11.65
C ILE A 5 -8.15 -8.23 -12.32
N ILE A 6 -9.30 -7.61 -12.57
CA ILE A 6 -10.41 -8.25 -13.30
C ILE A 6 -9.95 -8.69 -14.70
N SER A 7 -9.25 -7.83 -15.43
CA SER A 7 -8.69 -8.19 -16.74
C SER A 7 -7.71 -9.35 -16.63
N PHE A 8 -6.82 -9.37 -15.63
CA PHE A 8 -5.91 -10.50 -15.43
C PHE A 8 -6.66 -11.81 -15.21
N VAL A 9 -7.70 -11.82 -14.37
CA VAL A 9 -8.51 -13.02 -14.11
C VAL A 9 -9.19 -13.53 -15.38
N ILE A 10 -9.71 -12.62 -16.22
CA ILE A 10 -10.37 -12.98 -17.49
C ILE A 10 -9.38 -13.59 -18.49
N PHE A 11 -8.14 -13.10 -18.55
CA PHE A 11 -7.14 -13.56 -19.52
C PHE A 11 -6.27 -14.73 -19.04
N ASP A 12 -6.12 -14.92 -17.73
CA ASP A 12 -5.24 -15.93 -17.14
C ASP A 12 -5.96 -17.28 -16.92
N ILE A 13 -7.24 -17.25 -16.55
CA ILE A 13 -8.01 -18.46 -16.25
C ILE A 13 -8.63 -19.03 -17.52
N THR A 14 -8.34 -20.30 -17.81
CA THR A 14 -8.81 -20.99 -19.02
C THR A 14 -10.23 -21.55 -18.90
N SER A 15 -10.73 -21.77 -17.69
CA SER A 15 -12.05 -22.35 -17.44
C SER A 15 -13.05 -21.30 -16.92
N LEU A 16 -14.26 -21.29 -17.49
CA LEU A 16 -15.31 -20.36 -17.07
C LEU A 16 -15.73 -20.58 -15.62
N ILE A 17 -15.76 -21.83 -15.17
CA ILE A 17 -16.17 -22.21 -13.80
C ILE A 17 -15.16 -21.67 -12.78
N ASP A 18 -13.86 -21.82 -13.05
CA ASP A 18 -12.81 -21.33 -12.15
C ASP A 18 -12.78 -19.81 -12.11
N MET A 19 -13.06 -19.15 -13.24
CA MET A 19 -13.18 -17.70 -13.32
C MET A 19 -14.33 -17.16 -12.45
N PHE A 20 -15.52 -17.79 -12.51
CA PHE A 20 -16.63 -17.42 -11.63
C PHE A 20 -16.35 -17.73 -10.16
N ASN A 21 -15.70 -18.86 -9.86
CA ASN A 21 -15.28 -19.18 -8.49
C ASN A 21 -14.28 -18.16 -7.95
N TYR A 22 -13.34 -17.68 -8.78
CA TYR A 22 -12.39 -16.65 -8.40
C TYR A 22 -13.09 -15.32 -8.10
N PHE A 23 -13.99 -14.86 -8.98
CA PHE A 23 -14.76 -13.64 -8.71
C PHE A 23 -15.63 -13.78 -7.47
N LYS A 24 -16.27 -14.94 -7.27
CA LYS A 24 -17.03 -15.21 -6.05
C LYS A 24 -16.15 -15.10 -4.81
N ALA A 25 -14.92 -15.63 -4.85
CA ALA A 25 -13.96 -15.52 -3.76
C ALA A 25 -13.49 -14.06 -3.54
N MET A 26 -13.28 -13.27 -4.60
CA MET A 26 -12.88 -11.86 -4.49
C MET A 26 -13.92 -10.99 -3.75
N PHE A 27 -15.21 -11.27 -3.93
CA PHE A 27 -16.31 -10.54 -3.26
C PHE A 27 -16.92 -11.33 -2.09
N ASN A 28 -16.30 -12.42 -1.66
CA ASN A 28 -16.83 -13.23 -0.58
C ASN A 28 -16.64 -12.49 0.76
N PHE A 29 -17.71 -11.89 1.28
CA PHE A 29 -17.71 -11.23 2.59
C PHE A 29 -17.84 -12.21 3.77
N ASN A 30 -17.85 -13.53 3.52
CA ASN A 30 -17.89 -14.54 4.58
C ASN A 30 -16.56 -14.72 5.34
N ASN A 31 -15.48 -14.06 4.91
CA ASN A 31 -14.20 -14.12 5.62
C ASN A 31 -14.22 -13.18 6.83
N ILE A 32 -13.50 -13.59 7.88
CA ILE A 32 -13.37 -12.81 9.11
C ILE A 32 -12.56 -11.55 8.79
N LEU A 33 -13.09 -10.38 9.13
CA LEU A 33 -12.46 -9.08 8.86
C LEU A 33 -11.12 -8.91 9.58
N ILE A 34 -10.93 -9.63 10.70
CA ILE A 34 -9.77 -9.54 11.58
C ILE A 34 -9.15 -10.94 11.70
N ASP A 35 -8.23 -11.24 10.79
CA ASP A 35 -7.48 -12.50 10.78
C ASP A 35 -6.04 -12.32 11.26
N LYS A 36 -5.31 -13.43 11.40
CA LYS A 36 -3.88 -13.40 11.77
C LYS A 36 -3.04 -12.55 10.78
N THR A 37 -3.43 -12.54 9.50
CA THR A 37 -2.82 -11.70 8.46
C THR A 37 -3.07 -10.21 8.71
N PHE A 38 -4.25 -9.84 9.20
CA PHE A 38 -4.55 -8.46 9.58
C PHE A 38 -3.59 -7.98 10.67
N TYR A 39 -3.40 -8.77 11.74
CA TYR A 39 -2.42 -8.42 12.79
C TYR A 39 -0.98 -8.40 12.30
N TYR A 40 -0.62 -9.31 11.38
CA TYR A 40 0.71 -9.36 10.79
C TYR A 40 1.07 -8.05 10.07
N TYR A 41 0.11 -7.43 9.36
CA TYR A 41 0.31 -6.13 8.72
C TYR A 41 0.10 -4.95 9.67
N LEU A 42 -0.84 -5.06 10.61
CA LEU A 42 -1.16 -3.95 11.52
C LEU A 42 -0.01 -3.67 12.49
N ILE A 43 0.51 -4.71 13.17
CA ILE A 43 1.45 -4.54 14.29
C ILE A 43 2.73 -3.80 13.87
N PRO A 44 3.46 -4.21 12.82
CA PRO A 44 4.68 -3.52 12.40
C PRO A 44 4.43 -2.11 11.88
N ASN A 45 3.25 -1.87 11.29
CA ASN A 45 2.90 -0.60 10.66
C ASN A 45 2.16 0.37 11.61
N THR A 46 1.84 -0.04 12.85
CA THR A 46 1.10 0.80 13.82
C THR A 46 1.73 2.16 14.02
N LEU A 47 3.04 2.20 14.19
CA LEU A 47 3.79 3.42 14.44
C LEU A 47 3.75 4.37 13.22
N LEU A 48 3.89 3.81 12.02
CA LEU A 48 3.72 4.55 10.75
C LEU A 48 2.28 5.10 10.63
N LEU A 49 1.28 4.30 11.01
CA LEU A 49 -0.14 4.67 10.95
C LEU A 49 -0.45 5.86 11.88
N VAL A 50 0.10 5.85 13.10
CA VAL A 50 -0.05 6.96 14.05
C VAL A 50 0.54 8.25 13.48
N PHE A 51 1.75 8.19 12.91
CA PHE A 51 2.34 9.36 12.24
C PHE A 51 1.50 9.84 11.06
N ALA A 52 0.93 8.93 10.26
CA ALA A 52 0.07 9.30 9.14
C ALA A 52 -1.23 9.99 9.59
N ILE A 53 -1.85 9.51 10.68
CA ILE A 53 -3.04 10.15 11.27
C ILE A 53 -2.69 11.57 11.73
N ILE A 54 -1.60 11.71 12.48
CA ILE A 54 -1.13 13.02 12.97
C ILE A 54 -0.83 13.94 11.77
N ALA A 55 -0.06 13.47 10.78
CA ALA A 55 0.29 14.15 9.53
C ALA A 55 -0.93 14.65 8.73
N SER A 56 -2.04 13.90 8.77
CA SER A 56 -3.28 14.23 8.06
C SER A 56 -4.11 15.32 8.74
N THR A 57 -3.77 15.72 9.97
CA THR A 57 -4.52 16.75 10.69
C THR A 57 -4.21 18.17 10.17
N PRO A 58 -5.21 19.09 10.18
CA PRO A 58 -5.01 20.47 9.74
C PRO A 58 -4.01 21.24 10.63
N PHE A 59 -3.72 20.76 11.83
CA PHE A 59 -2.74 21.35 12.74
C PHE A 59 -1.35 21.47 12.08
N ILE A 60 -0.87 20.40 11.44
CA ILE A 60 0.45 20.39 10.81
C ILE A 60 0.49 21.35 9.63
N LYS A 61 -0.59 21.43 8.85
CA LYS A 61 -0.71 22.42 7.77
C LYS A 61 -0.54 23.85 8.28
N THR A 62 -1.15 24.19 9.42
CA THR A 62 -1.00 25.53 10.01
C THR A 62 0.43 25.80 10.50
N LEU A 63 1.11 24.80 11.07
CA LEU A 63 2.50 24.91 11.50
C LEU A 63 3.46 25.13 10.32
N LEU A 64 3.30 24.36 9.25
CA LEU A 64 4.14 24.44 8.05
C LEU A 64 3.94 25.73 7.26
N ASN A 65 2.73 26.31 7.30
CA ASN A 65 2.48 27.60 6.67
C ASN A 65 3.12 28.77 7.43
N LYS A 66 3.31 28.66 8.75
CA LYS A 66 4.05 29.66 9.54
C LYS A 66 5.55 29.62 9.23
N PHE A 67 6.12 28.44 9.00
CA PHE A 67 7.55 28.25 8.74
C PHE A 67 7.81 27.69 7.34
N LYS A 68 7.90 28.57 6.34
CA LYS A 68 8.10 28.18 4.92
C LYS A 68 9.34 27.31 4.69
N SER A 69 10.45 27.58 5.38
CA SER A 69 11.68 26.79 5.27
C SER A 69 11.48 25.35 5.77
N LEU A 70 10.74 25.18 6.88
CA LEU A 70 10.44 23.86 7.44
C LEU A 70 9.56 23.04 6.49
N ARG A 71 8.60 23.68 5.82
CA ARG A 71 7.77 23.04 4.79
C ARG A 71 8.61 22.48 3.64
N PHE A 72 9.58 23.25 3.16
CA PHE A 72 10.45 22.81 2.06
C PHE A 72 11.28 21.59 2.46
N ILE A 73 11.88 21.62 3.66
CA ILE A 73 12.67 20.50 4.19
C ILE A 73 11.83 19.23 4.30
N ILE A 74 10.60 19.33 4.83
CA ILE A 74 9.71 18.18 5.02
C ILE A 74 9.26 17.57 3.68
N LEU A 75 8.99 18.42 2.68
CA LEU A 75 8.63 17.95 1.35
C LEU A 75 9.79 17.20 0.68
N ILE A 76 11.02 17.73 0.79
CA ILE A 76 12.21 17.05 0.27
C ILE A 76 12.46 15.73 1.01
N SER A 77 12.40 15.73 2.34
CA SER A 77 12.60 14.51 3.12
C SER A 77 11.54 13.47 2.79
N GLY A 78 10.28 13.89 2.62
CA GLY A 78 9.18 13.01 2.22
C GLY A 78 9.38 12.43 0.82
N LEU A 79 9.91 13.22 -0.12
CA LEU A 79 10.27 12.73 -1.45
C LEU A 79 11.38 11.69 -1.37
N ILE A 80 12.47 11.96 -0.63
CA ILE A 80 13.57 11.01 -0.45
C ILE A 80 13.07 9.71 0.21
N LEU A 81 12.33 9.81 1.31
CA LEU A 81 11.76 8.66 2.01
C LEU A 81 10.84 7.83 1.11
N SER A 82 9.92 8.48 0.39
CA SER A 82 9.01 7.77 -0.52
C SER A 82 9.76 7.06 -1.65
N THR A 83 10.80 7.68 -2.22
CA THR A 83 11.65 7.01 -3.21
C THR A 83 12.41 5.82 -2.62
N ALA A 84 12.96 5.95 -1.42
CA ALA A 84 13.65 4.85 -0.73
C ALA A 84 12.72 3.66 -0.47
N PHE A 85 11.51 3.92 0.04
CA PHE A 85 10.49 2.89 0.24
C PHE A 85 10.05 2.22 -1.06
N LEU A 86 9.89 3.00 -2.13
CA LEU A 86 9.51 2.46 -3.44
C LEU A 86 10.60 1.53 -3.96
N ILE A 87 11.87 1.95 -3.86
CA ILE A 87 13.04 1.15 -4.24
C ILE A 87 13.11 -0.14 -3.41
N ASP A 88 13.00 -0.04 -2.07
CA ASP A 88 13.03 -1.20 -1.16
C ASP A 88 11.92 -2.21 -1.49
N SER A 89 10.69 -1.72 -1.71
CA SER A 89 9.56 -2.59 -2.10
C SER A 89 9.68 -3.18 -3.51
N SER A 90 10.48 -2.56 -4.38
CA SER A 90 10.69 -3.02 -5.77
C SER A 90 11.91 -3.95 -5.90
N PHE A 91 12.79 -3.99 -4.89
CA PHE A 91 13.95 -4.87 -4.88
C PHE A 91 13.53 -6.33 -4.68
N ASN A 92 13.44 -7.08 -5.78
CA ASN A 92 13.24 -8.51 -5.76
C ASN A 92 14.57 -9.24 -6.00
N PRO A 93 15.23 -9.81 -4.97
CA PRO A 93 16.54 -10.44 -5.12
C PRO A 93 16.52 -11.55 -6.19
N PHE A 94 15.40 -12.26 -6.37
CA PHE A 94 15.28 -13.32 -7.36
C PHE A 94 15.30 -12.84 -8.83
N LEU A 95 14.94 -11.58 -9.08
CA LEU A 95 15.02 -10.99 -10.42
C LEU A 95 16.45 -10.57 -10.78
N TYR A 96 17.24 -10.16 -9.79
CA TYR A 96 18.60 -9.67 -10.00
C TYR A 96 19.67 -10.76 -10.01
N PHE A 97 19.40 -11.96 -9.47
CA PHE A 97 20.31 -13.11 -9.57
C PHE A 97 20.25 -13.86 -10.92
N ARG A 98 19.40 -13.42 -11.88
CA ARG A 98 19.29 -14.04 -13.21
C ARG A 98 20.22 -13.44 -14.26
N PHE A 99 21.20 -12.63 -13.84
CA PHE A 99 22.32 -12.19 -14.67
C PHE A 99 23.64 -12.43 -13.94
#